data_AF-A0A8H4L5S3-F1
#
_entry.id   AF-A0A8H4L5S3-F1
#
_cell.length_a   1.000
_cell.length_b   1.000
_cell.length_c   1.000
_cell.angle_alpha   90.00
_cell.angle_beta   90.00
_cell.angle_gamma   90.00
#
_symmetry.space_group_name_H-M   'P 1'
#
loop_
_entity.id
_entity.type
_entity.pdbx_description
1 polymer ?
#
loop_
_entity_poly.entity_id
_entity_poly.type
_entity_poly.pdbx_seq_one_letter_code
_entity_poly.pdbx_strand_id
1 'polypeptide(L)'
;MKLPDSAPKRRAGLGRHRDKVASYQEEQWMNAIIKHQHPFLPTVGLGDSMIGRFPFYPFVSPWPKQQRRQKPKIPSDDPVKSSPNAMGSMPEVLKVDALVVGAGVGGIYSTYKLCRAGLNVQCIDMAGDVGGTWYWNMYPGAMSDTETYLYRYSWNKEDLKTYPWSRHYVYQPEILEYLRHVVKRHDLRKYMRFNTEMETASWDDQTNTWIITCVGGLVIHTRYLVNCLGLLSKPNYPDIPGISSFAGQIVHTAKWDDKLKLAGKTVGIIGNGSTGVQVMTAIASEVGQLVSFQRHPQYSVPSGQGQIPNGYREKINQSYDKIWQDVWSSSTAFGVPETHRETMEATPEERRQAFQEVWDQGNGFRFMFSAFGDLTTSVEANGEACNFIRSKIDEIVKDPRKAKALKPYDLYARRPLCDSGYYRIFNRDNVDIVDLRETPMVVG
;
A
#
# COMPACT_ATOMS: atom_id res chain seq x y z
N MET A 1 -34.91 -56.14 -14.64
CA MET A 1 -34.98 -55.95 -13.17
C MET A 1 -34.60 -54.50 -12.89
N LYS A 2 -35.56 -53.70 -12.42
CA LYS A 2 -35.47 -52.24 -12.24
C LYS A 2 -34.74 -51.92 -10.94
N LEU A 3 -33.79 -50.97 -10.99
CA LEU A 3 -33.26 -50.26 -9.83
C LEU A 3 -34.28 -49.20 -9.37
N PRO A 4 -34.38 -48.89 -8.06
CA PRO A 4 -35.19 -47.77 -7.59
C PRO A 4 -34.37 -46.49 -7.30
N ASP A 5 -34.86 -45.38 -7.87
CA ASP A 5 -34.78 -43.98 -7.39
C ASP A 5 -35.47 -43.86 -6.00
N SER A 6 -35.26 -42.89 -5.09
CA SER A 6 -34.67 -41.54 -5.07
C SER A 6 -34.65 -41.00 -3.62
N ALA A 7 -33.79 -40.01 -3.30
CA ALA A 7 -34.15 -38.77 -2.58
C ALA A 7 -32.94 -37.79 -2.48
N PRO A 8 -33.10 -36.48 -2.78
CA PRO A 8 -32.00 -35.52 -2.83
C PRO A 8 -31.78 -34.76 -1.51
N LYS A 9 -30.53 -34.63 -1.06
CA LYS A 9 -30.16 -33.72 0.04
C LYS A 9 -29.94 -32.30 -0.49
N ARG A 10 -30.84 -31.38 -0.11
CA ARG A 10 -30.70 -29.93 -0.31
C ARG A 10 -29.43 -29.41 0.37
N ARG A 11 -28.49 -28.83 -0.39
CA ARG A 11 -27.47 -27.90 0.14
C ARG A 11 -28.02 -26.49 0.04
N ALA A 12 -28.38 -25.92 1.19
CA ALA A 12 -28.74 -24.51 1.31
C ALA A 12 -27.48 -23.64 1.12
N GLY A 13 -27.61 -22.59 0.31
CA GLY A 13 -26.51 -21.71 -0.09
C GLY A 13 -25.99 -20.83 1.05
N LEU A 14 -24.67 -20.81 1.20
CA LEU A 14 -23.91 -19.87 2.05
C LEU A 14 -23.35 -18.67 1.26
N GLY A 15 -23.65 -18.56 -0.04
CA GLY A 15 -23.07 -17.54 -0.93
C GLY A 15 -23.71 -16.15 -0.92
N ARG A 16 -24.81 -15.91 -0.18
CA ARG A 16 -25.51 -14.60 -0.18
C ARG A 16 -25.32 -13.76 1.08
N HIS A 17 -24.62 -14.27 2.10
CA HIS A 17 -24.58 -13.61 3.40
C HIS A 17 -23.44 -12.60 3.56
N ARG A 18 -22.36 -12.69 2.77
CA ARG A 18 -21.17 -11.83 2.92
C ARG A 18 -21.21 -10.53 2.09
N ASP A 19 -21.81 -10.53 0.90
CA ASP A 19 -22.02 -9.29 0.12
C ASP A 19 -22.87 -8.28 0.89
N LYS A 20 -23.83 -8.79 1.67
CA LYS A 20 -24.61 -7.97 2.60
C LYS A 20 -23.77 -7.42 3.73
N VAL A 21 -22.72 -8.08 4.24
CA VAL A 21 -22.02 -7.59 5.45
C VAL A 21 -21.15 -6.36 5.15
N ALA A 22 -20.46 -6.32 4.01
CA ALA A 22 -19.68 -5.14 3.63
C ALA A 22 -20.59 -3.96 3.27
N SER A 23 -21.65 -4.20 2.48
CA SER A 23 -22.65 -3.16 2.18
C SER A 23 -23.41 -2.72 3.43
N TYR A 24 -23.67 -3.63 4.37
CA TYR A 24 -24.39 -3.36 5.62
C TYR A 24 -23.53 -2.64 6.65
N GLN A 25 -22.23 -2.94 6.79
CA GLN A 25 -21.35 -2.14 7.64
C GLN A 25 -21.19 -0.73 7.10
N GLU A 26 -21.04 -0.58 5.78
CA GLU A 26 -20.99 0.72 5.11
C GLU A 26 -22.32 1.48 5.25
N GLU A 27 -23.45 0.81 5.05
CA GLU A 27 -24.80 1.37 5.21
C GLU A 27 -25.12 1.69 6.68
N GLN A 28 -24.66 0.88 7.65
CA GLN A 28 -24.82 1.16 9.08
C GLN A 28 -24.00 2.36 9.53
N TRP A 29 -22.74 2.47 9.08
CA TRP A 29 -21.91 3.65 9.36
C TRP A 29 -22.53 4.92 8.76
N MET A 30 -22.99 4.86 7.50
CA MET A 30 -23.64 5.99 6.83
C MET A 30 -24.98 6.35 7.50
N ASN A 31 -25.77 5.36 7.91
CA ASN A 31 -27.02 5.58 8.64
C ASN A 31 -26.79 6.14 10.05
N ALA A 32 -25.69 5.78 10.73
CA ALA A 32 -25.33 6.38 12.01
C ALA A 32 -24.96 7.86 11.85
N ILE A 33 -24.22 8.22 10.79
CA ILE A 33 -23.90 9.60 10.44
C ILE A 33 -25.18 10.42 10.15
N ILE A 34 -26.09 9.89 9.33
CA ILE A 34 -27.35 10.57 8.96
C ILE A 34 -28.27 10.72 10.18
N LYS A 35 -28.39 9.70 11.04
CA LYS A 35 -29.26 9.76 12.23
C LYS A 35 -28.81 10.77 13.28
N HIS A 36 -27.55 11.19 13.29
CA HIS A 36 -27.04 12.21 14.22
C HIS A 36 -27.18 13.66 13.68
N GLN A 37 -27.77 13.87 12.50
CA GLN A 37 -28.05 15.20 11.95
C GLN A 37 -29.34 15.87 12.48
N HIS A 38 -30.15 15.18 13.30
CA HIS A 38 -31.37 15.76 13.88
C HIS A 38 -31.24 15.94 15.41
N PRO A 39 -31.52 17.14 15.95
CA PRO A 39 -31.61 17.34 17.39
C PRO A 39 -32.87 16.65 17.93
N PHE A 40 -32.67 15.76 18.91
CA PHE A 40 -33.60 15.23 19.91
C PHE A 40 -35.12 15.24 19.61
N LEU A 41 -35.72 14.04 19.60
CA LEU A 41 -37.06 13.80 20.16
C LEU A 41 -37.03 12.55 21.05
N PRO A 42 -37.87 12.48 22.11
CA PRO A 42 -37.63 11.68 23.30
C PRO A 42 -37.98 10.20 23.10
N THR A 43 -37.20 9.37 23.80
CA THR A 43 -37.45 7.92 23.97
C THR A 43 -38.80 7.67 24.63
N VAL A 44 -39.69 6.96 23.92
CA VAL A 44 -40.82 6.24 24.51
C VAL A 44 -40.35 4.82 24.81
N GLY A 45 -40.47 4.41 26.07
CA GLY A 45 -40.02 3.12 26.55
C GLY A 45 -40.93 1.97 26.14
N LEU A 46 -40.30 0.86 25.75
CA LEU A 46 -40.75 -0.53 25.68
C LEU A 46 -39.42 -1.31 25.72
N GLY A 47 -39.04 -2.06 26.74
CA GLY A 47 -39.72 -3.18 27.37
C GLY A 47 -38.67 -4.29 27.45
N ASP A 48 -38.37 -4.77 28.65
CA ASP A 48 -37.39 -5.83 28.91
C ASP A 48 -37.68 -7.10 28.09
N SER A 49 -36.66 -7.67 27.43
CA SER A 49 -36.44 -9.13 27.45
C SER A 49 -35.11 -9.55 26.81
N MET A 50 -34.38 -10.35 27.60
CA MET A 50 -33.45 -11.43 27.24
C MET A 50 -32.39 -11.18 26.16
N ILE A 51 -31.20 -10.72 26.60
CA ILE A 51 -29.92 -11.16 26.04
C ILE A 51 -28.96 -11.46 27.19
N GLY A 52 -28.37 -12.66 27.15
CA GLY A 52 -27.57 -13.27 28.20
C GLY A 52 -26.36 -12.44 28.63
N ARG A 53 -26.10 -12.48 29.95
CA ARG A 53 -24.90 -11.93 30.60
C ARG A 53 -23.66 -12.73 30.16
N PHE A 54 -22.74 -12.09 29.44
CA PHE A 54 -21.34 -12.50 29.42
C PHE A 54 -20.59 -11.69 30.48
N PRO A 55 -19.75 -12.32 31.33
CA PRO A 55 -18.98 -11.59 32.33
C PRO A 55 -17.87 -10.77 31.66
N PHE A 56 -17.93 -9.45 31.85
CA PHE A 56 -16.86 -8.51 31.53
C PHE A 56 -15.74 -8.68 32.56
N TYR A 57 -14.57 -9.15 32.14
CA TYR A 57 -13.34 -9.07 32.93
C TYR A 57 -12.63 -7.74 32.61
N PRO A 58 -12.42 -6.83 33.58
CA PRO A 58 -11.64 -5.63 33.35
C PRO A 58 -10.15 -6.00 33.39
N PHE A 59 -9.53 -6.17 32.22
CA PHE A 59 -8.07 -6.13 32.11
C PHE A 59 -7.62 -4.66 32.13
N VAL A 60 -7.30 -4.16 33.32
CA VAL A 60 -6.57 -2.89 33.49
C VAL A 60 -5.09 -3.22 33.39
N SER A 61 -4.49 -2.99 32.22
CA SER A 61 -3.03 -2.99 32.07
C SER A 61 -2.52 -1.55 32.15
N PRO A 62 -1.62 -1.19 33.08
CA PRO A 62 -0.99 0.12 33.09
C PRO A 62 0.09 0.17 32.00
N TRP A 63 -0.16 0.96 30.95
CA TRP A 63 0.85 1.29 29.94
C TRP A 63 2.02 2.04 30.61
N PRO A 64 3.29 1.67 30.39
CA PRO A 64 4.41 2.39 30.97
C PRO A 64 4.49 3.81 30.39
N LYS A 65 4.64 4.82 31.26
CA LYS A 65 4.92 6.21 30.87
C LYS A 65 6.17 6.22 29.98
N GLN A 66 6.01 6.58 28.71
CA GLN A 66 7.12 6.89 27.83
C GLN A 66 7.92 8.06 28.42
N GLN A 67 9.14 7.78 28.88
CA GLN A 67 10.11 8.81 29.23
C GLN A 67 10.40 9.63 27.96
N ARG A 68 10.14 10.94 28.04
CA ARG A 68 10.55 11.92 27.03
C ARG A 68 12.08 11.84 26.86
N ARG A 69 12.55 11.25 25.76
CA ARG A 69 13.93 11.43 25.31
C ARG A 69 14.13 12.90 24.93
N GLN A 70 15.09 13.55 25.59
CA GLN A 70 15.51 14.91 25.24
C GLN A 70 16.04 14.92 23.80
N LYS A 71 15.54 15.84 22.97
CA LYS A 71 16.11 16.13 21.66
C LYS A 71 17.47 16.83 21.85
N PRO A 72 18.47 16.60 20.98
CA PRO A 72 19.72 17.37 21.02
C PRO A 72 19.45 18.86 20.76
N LYS A 73 20.10 19.74 21.53
CA LYS A 73 20.13 21.18 21.30
C LYS A 73 20.93 21.47 20.02
N ILE A 74 20.30 22.15 19.06
CA ILE A 74 20.99 22.81 17.94
C ILE A 74 21.38 24.22 18.45
N PRO A 75 22.62 24.71 18.23
CA PRO A 75 22.98 26.06 18.65
C PRO A 75 22.21 27.10 17.84
N SER A 76 21.56 28.03 18.53
CA SER A 76 21.13 29.31 17.96
C SER A 76 22.34 30.24 17.93
N ASP A 77 22.48 31.01 16.85
CA ASP A 77 22.47 32.48 16.91
C ASP A 77 22.80 33.06 15.53
N ASP A 78 21.82 33.78 14.97
CA ASP A 78 22.06 35.05 14.27
C ASP A 78 20.76 35.87 14.30
N PRO A 79 20.80 37.16 14.67
CA PRO A 79 19.60 37.96 14.87
C PRO A 79 19.00 38.39 13.52
N VAL A 80 17.87 37.80 13.16
CA VAL A 80 17.05 38.30 12.05
C VAL A 80 16.48 39.66 12.47
N LYS A 81 16.94 40.72 11.79
CA LYS A 81 16.35 42.06 11.86
C LYS A 81 14.86 41.96 11.59
N SER A 82 14.05 42.37 12.57
CA SER A 82 12.61 42.46 12.45
C SER A 82 12.21 43.54 11.43
N SER A 83 11.56 43.13 10.35
CA SER A 83 10.80 44.04 9.50
C SER A 83 9.52 44.46 10.22
N PRO A 84 9.24 45.77 10.37
CA PRO A 84 8.01 46.26 10.97
C PRO A 84 6.93 46.31 9.89
N ASN A 85 6.28 45.19 9.60
CA ASN A 85 4.96 45.13 8.94
C ASN A 85 4.44 43.69 8.87
N ALA A 86 3.79 43.24 9.93
CA ALA A 86 2.79 42.18 9.86
C ALA A 86 1.78 42.41 10.98
N MET A 87 0.83 43.32 10.75
CA MET A 87 -0.41 43.34 11.53
C MET A 87 -1.04 41.94 11.45
N GLY A 88 -1.29 41.34 12.61
CA GLY A 88 -1.82 39.99 12.74
C GLY A 88 -3.12 39.80 11.97
N SER A 89 -3.05 39.09 10.86
CA SER A 89 -4.24 38.47 10.28
C SER A 89 -4.69 37.38 11.24
N MET A 90 -5.94 37.46 11.70
CA MET A 90 -6.57 36.36 12.43
C MET A 90 -6.36 35.05 11.66
N PRO A 91 -6.06 33.92 12.35
CA PRO A 91 -5.90 32.64 11.69
C PRO A 91 -7.17 32.33 10.90
N GLU A 92 -7.01 31.84 9.67
CA GLU A 92 -8.14 31.37 8.88
C GLU A 92 -8.82 30.24 9.65
N VAL A 93 -10.12 30.37 9.93
CA VAL A 93 -10.90 29.36 10.65
C VAL A 93 -11.94 28.76 9.70
N LEU A 94 -11.86 27.45 9.50
CA LEU A 94 -12.84 26.67 8.73
C LEU A 94 -13.69 25.80 9.67
N LYS A 95 -15.00 25.73 9.41
CA LYS A 95 -15.92 24.84 10.12
C LYS A 95 -16.57 23.89 9.11
N VAL A 96 -16.40 22.59 9.31
CA VAL A 96 -16.93 21.54 8.44
C VAL A 96 -17.51 20.40 9.25
N ASP A 97 -18.44 19.64 8.68
CA ASP A 97 -18.98 18.46 9.36
C ASP A 97 -17.93 17.37 9.46
N ALA A 98 -17.18 17.14 8.38
CA ALA A 98 -16.12 16.14 8.31
C ALA A 98 -14.83 16.68 7.68
N LEU A 99 -13.70 16.40 8.32
CA LEU A 99 -12.35 16.59 7.77
C LEU A 99 -11.75 15.25 7.37
N VAL A 100 -11.32 15.14 6.12
CA VAL A 100 -10.53 14.02 5.61
C VAL A 100 -9.07 14.46 5.51
N VAL A 101 -8.15 13.70 6.10
CA VAL A 101 -6.70 14.00 6.03
C VAL A 101 -5.99 13.00 5.15
N GLY A 102 -5.40 13.48 4.05
CA GLY A 102 -4.80 12.69 2.98
C GLY A 102 -5.74 12.56 1.78
N ALA A 103 -5.23 12.81 0.57
CA ALA A 103 -5.89 12.75 -0.74
C ALA A 103 -5.35 11.59 -1.59
N GLY A 104 -4.96 10.49 -0.94
CA GLY A 104 -4.69 9.20 -1.58
C GLY A 104 -5.97 8.39 -1.84
N VAL A 105 -5.82 7.09 -2.14
CA VAL A 105 -6.96 6.19 -2.45
C VAL A 105 -8.04 6.20 -1.35
N GLY A 106 -7.65 6.15 -0.08
CA GLY A 106 -8.61 6.24 1.03
C GLY A 106 -9.32 7.58 1.07
N GLY A 107 -8.56 8.68 1.00
CA GLY A 107 -9.07 10.04 1.09
C GLY A 107 -10.06 10.41 -0.01
N ILE A 108 -9.72 10.11 -1.26
CA ILE A 108 -10.59 10.34 -2.41
C ILE A 108 -11.94 9.63 -2.22
N TYR A 109 -11.92 8.37 -1.77
CA TYR A 109 -13.15 7.61 -1.56
C TYR A 109 -13.93 8.11 -0.34
N SER A 110 -13.26 8.44 0.76
CA SER A 110 -13.89 9.03 1.94
C SER A 110 -14.58 10.36 1.61
N THR A 111 -13.91 11.26 0.87
CA THR A 111 -14.52 12.51 0.39
C THR A 111 -15.73 12.24 -0.48
N TYR A 112 -15.62 11.32 -1.45
CA TYR A 112 -16.74 10.92 -2.30
C TYR A 112 -17.95 10.41 -1.50
N LYS A 113 -17.74 9.55 -0.52
CA LYS A 113 -18.83 8.98 0.29
C LYS A 113 -19.46 10.04 1.20
N LEU A 114 -18.65 10.84 1.89
CA LEU A 114 -19.13 11.84 2.83
C LEU A 114 -19.87 12.98 2.13
N CYS A 115 -19.41 13.46 0.98
CA CYS A 115 -20.12 14.52 0.26
C CYS A 115 -21.47 14.02 -0.30
N ARG A 116 -21.58 12.75 -0.72
CA ARG A 116 -22.85 12.15 -1.13
C ARG A 116 -23.79 11.84 0.04
N ALA A 117 -23.27 11.83 1.26
CA ALA A 117 -24.07 11.82 2.48
C ALA A 117 -24.72 13.18 2.80
N GLY A 118 -24.39 14.23 2.03
CA GLY A 118 -24.86 15.59 2.29
C GLY A 118 -24.07 16.34 3.35
N LEU A 119 -22.90 15.83 3.76
CA LEU A 119 -22.03 16.53 4.71
C LEU A 119 -21.25 17.67 4.04
N ASN A 120 -21.00 18.73 4.80
CA ASN A 120 -19.98 19.73 4.47
C ASN A 120 -18.59 19.13 4.75
N VAL A 121 -17.83 18.84 3.69
CA VAL A 121 -16.57 18.09 3.76
C VAL A 121 -15.41 18.96 3.31
N GLN A 122 -14.31 18.90 4.05
CA GLN A 122 -13.00 19.33 3.58
C GLN A 122 -12.05 18.13 3.57
N CYS A 123 -11.28 17.99 2.50
CA CYS A 123 -10.12 17.11 2.41
C CYS A 123 -8.87 17.98 2.37
N ILE A 124 -7.85 17.64 3.15
CA ILE A 124 -6.54 18.30 3.14
C ILE A 124 -5.44 17.29 2.81
N ASP A 125 -4.42 17.72 2.08
CA ASP A 125 -3.19 16.95 1.88
C ASP A 125 -1.98 17.90 1.83
N MET A 126 -0.86 17.45 2.38
CA MET A 126 0.41 18.16 2.27
C MET A 126 0.98 18.12 0.84
N ALA A 127 0.58 17.13 0.03
CA ALA A 127 0.89 17.05 -1.38
C ALA A 127 0.27 18.22 -2.16
N GLY A 128 0.91 18.60 -3.28
CA GLY A 128 0.38 19.62 -4.20
C GLY A 128 -0.75 19.12 -5.10
N ASP A 129 -1.06 17.83 -5.07
CA ASP A 129 -2.11 17.19 -5.86
C ASP A 129 -2.61 15.89 -5.21
N VAL A 130 -3.65 15.28 -5.78
CA VAL A 130 -4.18 13.98 -5.36
C VAL A 130 -3.19 12.85 -5.65
N GLY A 131 -3.39 11.69 -5.02
CA GLY A 131 -2.72 10.44 -5.41
C GLY A 131 -2.05 9.71 -4.26
N GLY A 132 -1.71 10.41 -3.16
CA GLY A 132 -1.06 9.83 -1.99
C GLY A 132 0.26 9.15 -2.38
N THR A 133 0.37 7.84 -2.16
CA THR A 133 1.53 7.02 -2.59
C THR A 133 1.93 7.34 -4.04
N TRP A 134 0.96 7.48 -4.93
CA TRP A 134 1.18 7.67 -6.37
C TRP A 134 1.46 9.12 -6.75
N TYR A 135 1.34 10.07 -5.83
CA TYR A 135 1.90 11.41 -6.02
C TYR A 135 3.38 11.45 -5.64
N TRP A 136 3.75 10.81 -4.52
CA TRP A 136 5.10 10.91 -3.94
C TRP A 136 6.14 9.98 -4.60
N ASN A 137 5.74 8.78 -5.03
CA ASN A 137 6.68 7.75 -5.50
C ASN A 137 6.92 7.82 -7.00
N MET A 138 7.54 8.90 -7.47
CA MET A 138 7.83 9.14 -8.89
C MET A 138 9.16 8.53 -9.38
N TYR A 139 9.75 7.62 -8.60
CA TYR A 139 11.01 6.99 -8.98
C TYR A 139 10.83 6.07 -10.21
N PRO A 140 11.85 5.94 -11.08
CA PRO A 140 11.79 5.06 -12.25
C PRO A 140 11.44 3.62 -11.86
N GLY A 141 10.46 3.03 -12.56
CA GLY A 141 10.02 1.66 -12.30
C GLY A 141 8.95 1.50 -11.22
N ALA A 142 8.51 2.58 -10.56
CA ALA A 142 7.40 2.52 -9.61
C ALA A 142 6.13 1.94 -10.27
N MET A 143 5.70 0.78 -9.79
CA MET A 143 4.63 -0.02 -10.39
C MET A 143 3.82 -0.74 -9.30
N SER A 144 2.52 -0.97 -9.55
CA SER A 144 1.72 -1.87 -8.73
C SER A 144 2.23 -3.31 -8.82
N ASP A 145 1.94 -4.11 -7.79
CA ASP A 145 2.08 -5.57 -7.82
C ASP A 145 0.75 -6.30 -7.60
N THR A 146 -0.34 -5.54 -7.49
CA THR A 146 -1.69 -6.00 -7.81
C THR A 146 -1.92 -5.74 -9.30
N GLU A 147 -2.52 -6.71 -10.00
CA GLU A 147 -2.81 -6.56 -11.44
C GLU A 147 -3.74 -5.37 -11.71
N THR A 148 -3.55 -4.74 -12.87
CA THR A 148 -4.17 -3.47 -13.26
C THR A 148 -5.69 -3.47 -13.14
N TYR A 149 -6.34 -4.61 -13.44
CA TYR A 149 -7.80 -4.73 -13.39
C TYR A 149 -8.36 -4.71 -11.95
N LEU A 150 -7.52 -4.98 -10.93
CA LEU A 150 -7.88 -4.95 -9.51
C LEU A 150 -7.30 -3.76 -8.75
N TYR A 151 -6.20 -3.17 -9.22
CA TYR A 151 -5.59 -2.01 -8.56
C TYR A 151 -6.34 -0.70 -8.89
N ARG A 152 -7.63 -0.66 -8.56
CA ARG A 152 -8.59 0.41 -8.86
C ARG A 152 -9.81 0.29 -7.95
N TYR A 153 -10.68 1.30 -7.95
CA TYR A 153 -11.95 1.19 -7.24
C TYR A 153 -12.92 0.23 -7.92
N SER A 154 -13.70 -0.49 -7.12
CA SER A 154 -14.71 -1.46 -7.57
C SER A 154 -16.14 -0.90 -7.67
N TRP A 155 -16.42 0.23 -7.02
CA TRP A 155 -17.78 0.74 -6.86
C TRP A 155 -18.35 1.41 -8.12
N ASN A 156 -17.51 1.94 -9.01
CA ASN A 156 -17.94 2.50 -10.28
C ASN A 156 -17.82 1.46 -11.41
N LYS A 157 -18.92 0.72 -11.66
CA LYS A 157 -18.95 -0.34 -12.68
C LYS A 157 -18.68 0.15 -14.11
N GLU A 158 -18.99 1.41 -14.41
CA GLU A 158 -18.71 1.99 -15.72
C GLU A 158 -17.20 2.18 -15.89
N ASP A 159 -16.54 2.84 -14.93
CA ASP A 159 -15.09 3.05 -14.97
C ASP A 159 -14.31 1.73 -15.00
N LEU A 160 -14.77 0.70 -14.29
CA LEU A 160 -14.17 -0.64 -14.37
C LEU A 160 -14.10 -1.14 -15.82
N LYS A 161 -15.18 -0.93 -16.59
CA LYS A 161 -15.29 -1.41 -17.97
C LYS A 161 -14.65 -0.49 -19.00
N THR A 162 -14.69 0.83 -18.78
CA THR A 162 -14.34 1.84 -19.78
C THR A 162 -12.97 2.48 -19.58
N TYR A 163 -12.47 2.61 -18.34
CA TYR A 163 -11.19 3.28 -18.11
C TYR A 163 -10.03 2.47 -18.71
N PRO A 164 -9.23 3.05 -19.64
CA PRO A 164 -8.29 2.29 -20.45
C PRO A 164 -7.12 1.73 -19.61
N TRP A 165 -6.59 0.60 -20.06
CA TRP A 165 -5.34 0.01 -19.58
C TRP A 165 -4.88 -1.06 -20.58
N SER A 166 -3.57 -1.24 -20.70
CA SER A 166 -2.94 -2.10 -21.72
C SER A 166 -1.93 -3.11 -21.17
N ARG A 167 -1.66 -3.09 -19.85
CA ARG A 167 -0.63 -3.91 -19.22
C ARG A 167 -1.16 -4.68 -18.02
N HIS A 168 -0.51 -5.81 -17.70
CA HIS A 168 -0.85 -6.64 -16.53
C HIS A 168 -0.71 -5.89 -15.21
N TYR A 169 0.31 -5.03 -15.08
CA TYR A 169 0.52 -4.14 -13.95
C TYR A 169 0.64 -2.70 -14.43
N VAL A 170 0.28 -1.77 -13.54
CA VAL A 170 0.11 -0.36 -13.87
C VAL A 170 1.21 0.46 -13.20
N TYR A 171 1.82 1.38 -13.94
CA TYR A 171 2.89 2.23 -13.41
C TYR A 171 2.34 3.44 -12.67
N GLN A 172 3.18 4.04 -11.83
CA GLN A 172 2.80 5.21 -11.04
C GLN A 172 2.11 6.33 -11.84
N PRO A 173 2.59 6.76 -13.02
CA PRO A 173 1.92 7.84 -13.76
C PRO A 173 0.50 7.47 -14.19
N GLU A 174 0.28 6.21 -14.59
CA GLU A 174 -1.03 5.70 -15.01
C GLU A 174 -2.00 5.61 -13.82
N ILE A 175 -1.52 5.20 -12.65
CA ILE A 175 -2.32 5.16 -11.42
C ILE A 175 -2.69 6.58 -10.97
N LEU A 176 -1.71 7.50 -10.99
CA LEU A 176 -1.94 8.90 -10.65
C LEU A 176 -3.01 9.52 -11.57
N GLU A 177 -2.93 9.24 -12.87
CA GLU A 177 -3.92 9.71 -13.83
C GLU A 177 -5.31 9.09 -13.61
N TYR A 178 -5.38 7.80 -13.23
CA TYR A 178 -6.63 7.18 -12.83
C TYR A 178 -7.26 7.88 -11.61
N LEU A 179 -6.47 8.21 -10.60
CA LEU A 179 -6.97 8.90 -9.41
C LEU A 179 -7.42 10.34 -9.71
N ARG A 180 -6.71 11.05 -10.60
CA ARG A 180 -7.14 12.35 -11.13
C ARG A 180 -8.45 12.24 -11.90
N HIS A 181 -8.60 11.21 -12.74
CA HIS A 181 -9.85 10.92 -13.45
C HIS A 181 -11.01 10.72 -12.47
N VAL A 182 -10.84 9.93 -11.41
CA VAL A 182 -11.89 9.71 -10.40
C VAL A 182 -12.28 11.04 -9.73
N VAL A 183 -11.31 11.85 -9.31
CA VAL A 183 -11.55 13.17 -8.71
C VAL A 183 -12.30 14.10 -9.66
N LYS A 184 -11.92 14.12 -10.95
CA LYS A 184 -12.58 14.94 -11.98
C LYS A 184 -13.99 14.46 -12.27
N ARG A 185 -14.18 13.15 -12.52
CA ARG A 185 -15.46 12.52 -12.88
C ARG A 185 -16.54 12.74 -11.83
N HIS A 186 -16.14 12.80 -10.56
CA HIS A 186 -17.05 12.98 -9.43
C HIS A 186 -17.03 14.38 -8.83
N ASP A 187 -16.41 15.35 -9.51
CA ASP A 187 -16.34 16.76 -9.10
C ASP A 187 -15.87 16.94 -7.63
N LEU A 188 -14.85 16.16 -7.24
CA LEU A 188 -14.38 16.12 -5.85
C LEU A 188 -13.35 17.22 -5.54
N ARG A 189 -12.74 17.80 -6.58
CA ARG A 189 -11.63 18.77 -6.44
C ARG A 189 -12.00 19.96 -5.56
N LYS A 190 -13.25 20.43 -5.64
CA LYS A 190 -13.77 21.55 -4.86
C LYS A 190 -13.77 21.34 -3.34
N TYR A 191 -13.71 20.08 -2.89
CA TYR A 191 -13.61 19.74 -1.47
C TYR A 191 -12.17 19.55 -1.00
N MET A 192 -11.16 19.75 -1.86
CA MET A 192 -9.77 19.38 -1.58
C MET A 192 -8.87 20.62 -1.52
N ARG A 193 -8.09 20.73 -0.44
CA ARG A 193 -7.09 21.78 -0.23
C ARG A 193 -5.71 21.14 -0.13
N PHE A 194 -4.86 21.44 -1.11
CA PHE A 194 -3.50 20.91 -1.24
C PHE A 194 -2.48 21.80 -0.54
N ASN A 195 -1.24 21.32 -0.43
CA ASN A 195 -0.16 22.00 0.29
C ASN A 195 -0.58 22.41 1.72
N THR A 196 -1.41 21.59 2.36
CA THR A 196 -1.99 21.85 3.68
C THR A 196 -1.72 20.65 4.58
N GLU A 197 -0.71 20.77 5.43
CA GLU A 197 -0.29 19.74 6.36
C GLU A 197 -0.97 19.93 7.72
N MET A 198 -1.64 18.88 8.21
CA MET A 198 -2.13 18.83 9.59
C MET A 198 -0.96 18.67 10.57
N GLU A 199 -0.81 19.60 11.51
CA GLU A 199 0.23 19.55 12.54
C GLU A 199 -0.29 18.89 13.83
N THR A 200 -1.48 19.32 14.30
CA THR A 200 -2.11 18.73 15.49
C THR A 200 -3.62 18.56 15.30
N ALA A 201 -4.19 17.60 16.05
CA ALA A 201 -5.62 17.42 16.22
C ALA A 201 -5.90 17.21 17.71
N SER A 202 -6.76 18.04 18.30
CA SER A 202 -7.18 17.94 19.69
C SER A 202 -8.70 17.89 19.79
N TRP A 203 -9.23 17.02 20.62
CA TRP A 203 -10.66 16.95 20.91
C TRP A 203 -11.03 18.01 21.95
N ASP A 204 -12.15 18.70 21.72
CA ASP A 204 -12.76 19.66 22.64
C ASP A 204 -14.11 19.12 23.13
N ASP A 205 -14.18 18.77 24.41
CA ASP A 205 -15.39 18.23 25.06
C ASP A 205 -16.53 19.25 25.18
N GLN A 206 -16.24 20.57 25.19
CA GLN A 206 -17.28 21.59 25.33
C GLN A 206 -18.11 21.70 24.06
N THR A 207 -17.44 21.70 22.91
CA THR A 207 -18.09 21.77 21.60
C THR A 207 -18.36 20.39 21.00
N ASN A 208 -17.77 19.34 21.60
CA ASN A 208 -17.69 17.99 21.06
C ASN A 208 -17.15 17.99 19.61
N THR A 209 -16.09 18.75 19.35
CA THR A 209 -15.47 18.81 18.03
C THR A 209 -13.97 18.58 18.12
N TRP A 210 -13.39 18.11 17.02
CA TRP A 210 -11.95 18.18 16.79
C TRP A 210 -11.56 19.59 16.38
N ILE A 211 -10.48 20.09 16.97
CA ILE A 211 -9.76 21.29 16.59
C ILE A 211 -8.46 20.85 15.93
N ILE A 212 -8.33 21.14 14.64
CA ILE A 212 -7.17 20.79 13.82
C ILE A 212 -6.39 22.06 13.54
N THR A 213 -5.08 22.03 13.76
CA THR A 213 -4.18 23.10 13.34
C THR A 213 -3.33 22.60 12.18
N CYS A 214 -3.21 23.42 11.15
CA CYS A 214 -2.40 23.13 9.99
C CYS A 214 -1.18 24.07 9.95
N VAL A 215 -0.11 23.60 9.30
CA VAL A 215 1.04 24.44 8.98
C VAL A 215 0.58 25.67 8.21
N GLY A 216 1.08 26.85 8.59
CA GLY A 216 0.66 28.13 8.01
C GLY A 216 -0.56 28.79 8.70
N GLY A 217 -1.06 28.21 9.80
CA GLY A 217 -2.00 28.88 10.70
C GLY A 217 -3.48 28.66 10.42
N LEU A 218 -3.85 27.83 9.43
CA LEU A 218 -5.24 27.41 9.24
C LEU A 218 -5.71 26.55 10.42
N VAL A 219 -6.87 26.89 10.98
CA VAL A 219 -7.55 26.12 12.03
C VAL A 219 -8.86 25.55 11.47
N ILE A 220 -9.09 24.25 11.65
CA ILE A 220 -10.30 23.57 11.19
C ILE A 220 -11.03 22.96 12.38
N HIS A 221 -12.30 23.31 12.56
CA HIS A 221 -13.19 22.65 13.51
C HIS A 221 -14.06 21.64 12.78
N THR A 222 -14.14 20.42 13.31
CA THR A 222 -14.96 19.36 12.70
C THR A 222 -15.53 18.37 13.70
N ARG A 223 -16.69 17.80 13.40
CA ARG A 223 -17.25 16.71 14.19
C ARG A 223 -16.56 15.38 13.88
N TYR A 224 -16.31 15.10 12.60
CA TYR A 224 -15.78 13.82 12.14
C TYR A 224 -14.39 14.00 11.53
N LEU A 225 -13.37 13.40 12.15
CA LEU A 225 -12.02 13.37 11.63
C LEU A 225 -11.72 12.00 11.01
N VAL A 226 -11.44 11.96 9.71
CA VAL A 226 -11.14 10.74 8.95
C VAL A 226 -9.69 10.76 8.49
N ASN A 227 -8.86 9.93 9.13
CA ASN A 227 -7.42 9.87 8.89
C ASN A 227 -7.07 8.87 7.79
N CYS A 228 -6.76 9.37 6.59
CA CYS A 228 -6.29 8.62 5.43
C CYS A 228 -4.79 8.83 5.18
N LEU A 229 -3.98 8.78 6.24
CA LEU A 229 -2.56 9.19 6.27
C LEU A 229 -1.60 8.30 5.47
N GLY A 230 -2.05 7.11 5.07
CA GLY A 230 -1.26 6.10 4.36
C GLY A 230 -0.32 5.33 5.29
N LEU A 231 -0.30 4.00 5.14
CA LEU A 231 0.56 3.12 5.95
C LEU A 231 2.05 3.18 5.56
N LEU A 232 2.35 3.65 4.35
CA LEU A 232 3.69 3.64 3.73
C LEU A 232 4.05 5.02 3.15
N SER A 233 3.78 6.09 3.90
CA SER A 233 3.92 7.48 3.41
C SER A 233 5.12 8.23 4.00
N LYS A 234 5.46 7.99 5.27
CA LYS A 234 6.58 8.68 5.94
C LYS A 234 7.93 8.09 5.50
N PRO A 235 8.81 8.85 4.84
CA PRO A 235 10.13 8.37 4.45
C PRO A 235 10.97 7.97 5.68
N ASN A 236 11.73 6.88 5.55
CA ASN A 236 12.66 6.43 6.58
C ASN A 236 14.09 6.66 6.10
N TYR A 237 14.76 7.64 6.68
CA TYR A 237 16.16 7.92 6.39
C TYR A 237 17.04 7.14 7.38
N PRO A 238 17.93 6.26 6.90
CA PRO A 238 18.87 5.58 7.79
C PRO A 238 19.88 6.59 8.34
N ASP A 239 20.21 6.44 9.62
CA ASP A 239 21.31 7.18 10.24
C ASP A 239 22.63 6.52 9.84
N ILE A 240 23.25 7.04 8.77
CA ILE A 240 24.52 6.55 8.22
C ILE A 240 25.62 7.52 8.66
N PRO A 241 26.61 7.07 9.44
CA PRO A 241 27.73 7.92 9.85
C PRO A 241 28.43 8.58 8.64
N GLY A 242 28.65 9.89 8.71
CA GLY A 242 29.31 10.65 7.63
C GLY A 242 28.44 10.94 6.41
N ILE A 243 27.16 10.55 6.37
CA ILE A 243 26.31 10.78 5.19
C ILE A 243 26.17 12.26 4.81
N SER A 244 26.24 13.18 5.78
CA SER A 244 26.16 14.63 5.55
C SER A 244 27.38 15.20 4.83
N SER A 245 28.52 14.51 4.79
CA SER A 245 29.71 14.94 4.05
C SER A 245 29.75 14.43 2.61
N PHE A 246 28.74 13.67 2.16
CA PHE A 246 28.66 13.21 0.78
C PHE A 246 28.42 14.41 -0.14
N ALA A 247 29.40 14.72 -1.00
CA ALA A 247 29.34 15.85 -1.92
C ALA A 247 28.38 15.61 -3.12
N GLY A 248 27.91 14.38 -3.30
CA GLY A 248 26.92 14.04 -4.32
C GLY A 248 25.48 14.29 -3.88
N GLN A 249 24.54 13.97 -4.76
CA GLN A 249 23.12 14.13 -4.46
C GLN A 249 22.56 12.92 -3.70
N ILE A 250 21.84 13.17 -2.62
CA ILE A 250 21.10 12.15 -1.84
C ILE A 250 19.61 12.32 -2.12
N VAL A 251 18.95 11.24 -2.55
CA VAL A 251 17.52 11.24 -2.86
C VAL A 251 16.86 10.02 -2.22
N HIS A 252 15.79 10.24 -1.48
CA HIS A 252 14.89 9.15 -1.05
C HIS A 252 13.83 8.94 -2.13
N THR A 253 13.52 7.68 -2.46
CA THR A 253 12.60 7.32 -3.56
C THR A 253 11.19 7.88 -3.39
N ALA A 254 10.67 7.99 -2.16
CA ALA A 254 9.41 8.67 -1.86
C ALA A 254 9.45 10.22 -1.95
N LYS A 255 10.59 10.81 -2.33
CA LYS A 255 10.79 12.25 -2.57
C LYS A 255 11.53 12.47 -3.89
N TRP A 256 11.27 11.59 -4.86
CA TRP A 256 11.94 11.62 -6.15
C TRP A 256 11.56 12.87 -6.96
N ASP A 257 12.54 13.46 -7.62
CA ASP A 257 12.35 14.56 -8.58
C ASP A 257 12.48 13.99 -10.01
N ASP A 258 11.46 14.17 -10.84
CA ASP A 258 11.42 13.67 -12.22
C ASP A 258 12.46 14.35 -13.13
N LYS A 259 13.04 15.48 -12.68
CA LYS A 259 14.14 16.17 -13.37
C LYS A 259 15.51 15.58 -13.07
N LEU A 260 15.61 14.59 -12.18
CA LEU A 260 16.88 13.95 -11.83
C LEU A 260 17.46 13.21 -13.04
N LYS A 261 18.58 13.72 -13.57
CA LYS A 261 19.32 13.06 -14.65
C LYS A 261 20.27 12.02 -14.07
N LEU A 262 20.12 10.77 -14.49
CA LEU A 262 20.94 9.63 -14.03
C LEU A 262 21.91 9.11 -15.10
N ALA A 263 21.63 9.36 -16.38
CA ALA A 263 22.49 8.98 -17.49
C ALA A 263 23.97 9.29 -17.25
N GLY A 264 24.81 8.26 -17.38
CA GLY A 264 26.27 8.35 -17.21
C GLY A 264 26.78 8.54 -15.77
N LYS A 265 25.90 8.69 -14.76
CA LYS A 265 26.31 8.85 -13.37
C LYS A 265 26.68 7.51 -12.72
N THR A 266 27.49 7.57 -11.66
CA THR A 266 27.65 6.49 -10.70
C THR A 266 26.56 6.63 -9.63
N VAL A 267 25.73 5.62 -9.47
CA VAL A 267 24.56 5.64 -8.58
C VAL A 267 24.65 4.50 -7.57
N GLY A 268 24.56 4.84 -6.29
CA GLY A 268 24.42 3.88 -5.19
C GLY A 268 22.96 3.74 -4.77
N ILE A 269 22.46 2.52 -4.61
CA ILE A 269 21.13 2.24 -4.05
C ILE A 269 21.27 1.53 -2.71
N ILE A 270 20.71 2.14 -1.66
CA ILE A 270 20.67 1.55 -0.31
C ILE A 270 19.28 0.95 -0.08
N GLY A 271 19.22 -0.38 0.00
CA GLY A 271 18.00 -1.13 0.24
C GLY A 271 17.47 -1.88 -0.99
N ASN A 272 16.87 -3.03 -0.74
CA ASN A 272 16.48 -4.02 -1.74
C ASN A 272 15.09 -4.64 -1.47
N GLY A 273 14.19 -3.88 -0.83
CA GLY A 273 12.75 -4.20 -0.83
C GLY A 273 12.10 -3.89 -2.19
N SER A 274 10.76 -3.94 -2.28
CA SER A 274 10.02 -3.69 -3.55
C SER A 274 10.53 -2.44 -4.29
N THR A 275 10.65 -1.33 -3.58
CA THR A 275 11.13 -0.05 -4.15
C THR A 275 12.56 -0.15 -4.69
N GLY A 276 13.47 -0.78 -3.93
CA GLY A 276 14.88 -0.93 -4.33
C GLY A 276 15.01 -1.83 -5.56
N VAL A 277 14.27 -2.94 -5.57
CA VAL A 277 14.18 -3.88 -6.70
C VAL A 277 13.66 -3.17 -7.95
N GLN A 278 12.57 -2.42 -7.85
CA GLN A 278 11.98 -1.69 -8.98
C GLN A 278 12.92 -0.61 -9.53
N VAL A 279 13.46 0.26 -8.67
CA VAL A 279 14.33 1.36 -9.11
C VAL A 279 15.62 0.86 -9.72
N MET A 280 16.28 -0.14 -9.12
CA MET A 280 17.49 -0.73 -9.69
C MET A 280 17.21 -1.35 -11.06
N THR A 281 16.12 -2.10 -11.18
CA THR A 281 15.74 -2.74 -12.45
C THR A 281 15.50 -1.69 -13.54
N ALA A 282 14.85 -0.58 -13.21
CA ALA A 282 14.52 0.47 -14.18
C ALA A 282 15.72 1.29 -14.64
N ILE A 283 16.69 1.59 -13.75
CA ILE A 283 17.80 2.51 -14.06
C ILE A 283 19.09 1.80 -14.50
N ALA A 284 19.20 0.48 -14.33
CA ALA A 284 20.44 -0.27 -14.58
C ALA A 284 21.01 -0.12 -16.01
N SER A 285 20.16 0.11 -17.02
CA SER A 285 20.60 0.37 -18.39
C SER A 285 20.88 1.83 -18.71
N GLU A 286 20.50 2.77 -17.84
CA GLU A 286 20.65 4.21 -18.05
C GLU A 286 21.92 4.76 -17.40
N VAL A 287 22.23 4.30 -16.18
CA VAL A 287 23.35 4.84 -15.38
C VAL A 287 24.71 4.37 -15.91
N GLY A 288 25.75 5.17 -15.66
CA GLY A 288 27.12 4.80 -15.98
C GLY A 288 27.63 3.63 -15.14
N GLN A 289 27.32 3.64 -13.83
CA GLN A 289 27.58 2.56 -12.88
C GLN A 289 26.46 2.50 -11.85
N LEU A 290 26.02 1.29 -11.48
CA LEU A 290 25.03 1.04 -10.43
C LEU A 290 25.65 0.16 -9.35
N VAL A 291 25.65 0.63 -8.10
CA VAL A 291 26.12 -0.17 -6.95
C VAL A 291 24.96 -0.42 -6.00
N SER A 292 24.62 -1.68 -5.81
CA SER A 292 23.57 -2.12 -4.89
C SER A 292 24.16 -2.41 -3.50
N PHE A 293 23.80 -1.60 -2.50
CA PHE A 293 24.22 -1.81 -1.11
C PHE A 293 23.11 -2.56 -0.36
N GLN A 294 23.30 -3.87 -0.17
CA GLN A 294 22.28 -4.75 0.40
C GLN A 294 22.68 -5.25 1.78
N ARG A 295 21.80 -4.99 2.75
CA ARG A 295 21.96 -5.52 4.12
C ARG A 295 21.28 -6.88 4.30
N HIS A 296 20.13 -7.07 3.65
CA HIS A 296 19.30 -8.27 3.78
C HIS A 296 18.71 -8.60 2.41
N PRO A 297 19.35 -9.44 1.57
CA PRO A 297 18.76 -9.91 0.32
C PRO A 297 17.34 -10.45 0.54
N GLN A 298 16.44 -10.23 -0.41
CA GLN A 298 15.03 -10.64 -0.32
C GLN A 298 14.65 -11.55 -1.49
N TYR A 299 13.68 -12.43 -1.25
CA TYR A 299 13.12 -13.30 -2.27
C TYR A 299 12.22 -12.49 -3.20
N SER A 300 12.63 -12.35 -4.45
CA SER A 300 11.83 -11.81 -5.55
C SER A 300 11.56 -12.88 -6.60
N VAL A 301 10.37 -12.83 -7.20
CA VAL A 301 9.93 -13.69 -8.31
C VAL A 301 9.54 -12.83 -9.53
N PRO A 302 9.38 -13.38 -10.73
CA PRO A 302 8.91 -12.60 -11.86
C PRO A 302 7.53 -11.97 -11.58
N SER A 303 7.31 -10.74 -12.04
CA SER A 303 5.99 -10.11 -11.96
C SER A 303 5.04 -10.65 -13.02
N GLY A 304 5.55 -11.06 -14.18
CA GLY A 304 4.74 -11.31 -15.37
C GLY A 304 4.31 -10.02 -16.08
N GLN A 305 4.97 -8.89 -15.77
CA GLN A 305 4.64 -7.61 -16.37
C GLN A 305 4.86 -7.60 -17.88
N GLY A 306 3.86 -7.11 -18.61
CA GLY A 306 3.84 -7.07 -20.07
C GLY A 306 2.55 -6.47 -20.61
N GLN A 307 2.48 -6.35 -21.93
CA GLN A 307 1.23 -6.00 -22.63
C GLN A 307 0.22 -7.13 -22.45
N ILE A 308 -1.05 -6.77 -22.24
CA ILE A 308 -2.11 -7.77 -22.14
C ILE A 308 -2.40 -8.37 -23.53
N PRO A 309 -2.75 -9.66 -23.62
CA PRO A 309 -3.15 -10.26 -24.89
C PRO A 309 -4.44 -9.64 -25.45
N ASN A 310 -4.61 -9.70 -26.77
CA ASN A 310 -5.87 -9.34 -27.43
C ASN A 310 -7.04 -10.15 -26.85
N GLY A 311 -8.18 -9.49 -26.61
CA GLY A 311 -9.36 -10.14 -26.02
C GLY A 311 -9.29 -10.31 -24.49
N TYR A 312 -8.16 -10.02 -23.84
CA TYR A 312 -8.01 -10.19 -22.39
C TYR A 312 -8.92 -9.22 -21.63
N ARG A 313 -8.93 -7.95 -22.04
CA ARG A 313 -9.76 -6.92 -21.40
C ARG A 313 -11.25 -7.24 -21.53
N GLU A 314 -11.70 -7.74 -22.68
CA GLU A 314 -13.08 -8.13 -22.92
C GLU A 314 -13.52 -9.25 -21.97
N LYS A 315 -12.65 -10.26 -21.78
CA LYS A 315 -12.89 -11.34 -20.81
C LYS A 315 -13.01 -10.80 -19.38
N ILE A 316 -12.10 -9.93 -18.96
CA ILE A 316 -12.18 -9.27 -17.64
C ILE A 316 -13.49 -8.48 -17.49
N ASN A 317 -13.85 -7.69 -18.51
CA ASN A 317 -15.06 -6.87 -18.52
C ASN A 317 -16.35 -7.70 -18.40
N GLN A 318 -16.37 -8.91 -18.96
CA GLN A 318 -17.50 -9.85 -18.87
C GLN A 318 -17.59 -10.52 -17.50
N SER A 319 -16.49 -10.61 -16.75
CA SER A 319 -16.42 -11.35 -15.49
C SER A 319 -16.22 -10.48 -14.24
N TYR A 320 -16.26 -9.14 -14.36
CA TYR A 320 -15.94 -8.23 -13.25
C TYR A 320 -16.75 -8.47 -11.97
N ASP A 321 -18.04 -8.80 -12.08
CA ASP A 321 -18.88 -9.08 -10.91
C ASP A 321 -18.39 -10.33 -10.15
N LYS A 322 -18.03 -11.39 -10.89
CA LYS A 322 -17.46 -12.61 -10.31
C LYS A 322 -16.07 -12.36 -9.73
N ILE A 323 -15.24 -11.62 -10.46
CA ILE A 323 -13.89 -11.23 -10.01
C ILE A 323 -13.95 -10.54 -8.66
N TRP A 324 -14.80 -9.51 -8.50
CA TRP A 324 -14.91 -8.80 -7.23
C TRP A 324 -15.54 -9.67 -6.14
N GLN A 325 -16.52 -10.52 -6.47
CA GLN A 325 -17.06 -11.49 -5.51
C GLN A 325 -15.95 -12.41 -4.95
N ASP A 326 -15.07 -12.91 -5.82
CA ASP A 326 -13.95 -13.75 -5.43
C ASP A 326 -12.96 -12.98 -4.55
N VAL A 327 -12.61 -11.76 -4.95
CA VAL A 327 -11.75 -10.87 -4.18
C VAL A 327 -12.28 -10.66 -2.76
N TRP A 328 -13.57 -10.37 -2.58
CA TRP A 328 -14.18 -10.17 -1.25
C TRP A 328 -14.26 -11.45 -0.42
N SER A 329 -14.18 -12.61 -1.07
CA SER A 329 -14.19 -13.91 -0.40
C SER A 329 -12.78 -14.47 -0.10
N SER A 330 -11.76 -13.90 -0.73
CA SER A 330 -10.34 -14.30 -0.60
C SER A 330 -9.68 -13.73 0.65
N SER A 331 -8.51 -14.27 1.02
CA SER A 331 -7.73 -13.80 2.17
C SER A 331 -6.87 -12.59 1.83
N THR A 332 -6.35 -12.53 0.60
CA THR A 332 -5.36 -11.54 0.19
C THR A 332 -5.90 -10.44 -0.72
N ALA A 333 -7.03 -10.67 -1.39
CA ALA A 333 -7.64 -9.76 -2.36
C ALA A 333 -6.79 -9.47 -3.63
N PHE A 334 -5.80 -10.33 -3.95
CA PHE A 334 -4.93 -10.15 -5.14
C PHE A 334 -5.50 -10.72 -6.45
N GLY A 335 -6.66 -11.38 -6.42
CA GLY A 335 -7.25 -12.03 -7.62
C GLY A 335 -6.47 -13.24 -8.12
N VAL A 336 -5.60 -13.80 -7.27
CA VAL A 336 -4.86 -15.03 -7.52
C VAL A 336 -5.58 -16.19 -6.83
N PRO A 337 -5.54 -17.42 -7.37
CA PRO A 337 -6.08 -18.58 -6.67
C PRO A 337 -5.37 -18.78 -5.33
N GLU A 338 -6.12 -18.93 -4.24
CA GLU A 338 -5.58 -19.30 -2.93
C GLU A 338 -5.92 -20.77 -2.69
N THR A 339 -4.91 -21.59 -2.38
CA THR A 339 -5.07 -23.04 -2.22
C THR A 339 -4.95 -23.49 -0.76
N HIS A 340 -5.53 -24.64 -0.45
CA HIS A 340 -5.34 -25.34 0.83
C HIS A 340 -4.47 -26.59 0.69
N ARG A 341 -3.94 -26.87 -0.51
CA ARG A 341 -3.02 -27.99 -0.75
C ARG A 341 -1.77 -27.80 0.09
N GLU A 342 -1.40 -28.81 0.89
CA GLU A 342 -0.19 -28.76 1.71
C GLU A 342 1.04 -29.09 0.86
N THR A 343 2.16 -28.44 1.16
CA THR A 343 3.39 -28.58 0.38
C THR A 343 3.92 -30.02 0.41
N MET A 344 3.89 -30.64 1.59
CA MET A 344 4.49 -31.97 1.82
C MET A 344 3.61 -33.15 1.38
N GLU A 345 2.38 -32.91 0.95
CA GLU A 345 1.55 -33.93 0.29
C GLU A 345 2.01 -34.20 -1.15
N ALA A 346 2.74 -33.26 -1.76
CA ALA A 346 3.28 -33.39 -3.10
C ALA A 346 4.69 -34.01 -3.07
N THR A 347 5.00 -34.83 -4.07
CA THR A 347 6.37 -35.33 -4.31
C THR A 347 7.34 -34.17 -4.61
N PRO A 348 8.65 -34.34 -4.41
CA PRO A 348 9.64 -33.29 -4.74
C PRO A 348 9.54 -32.78 -6.19
N GLU A 349 9.29 -33.67 -7.14
CA GLU A 349 9.12 -33.35 -8.56
C GLU A 349 7.85 -32.49 -8.79
N GLU A 350 6.72 -32.89 -8.19
CA GLU A 350 5.47 -32.12 -8.27
C GLU A 350 5.59 -30.76 -7.59
N ARG A 351 6.30 -30.66 -6.46
CA ARG A 351 6.58 -29.37 -5.80
C ARG A 351 7.37 -28.46 -6.72
N ARG A 352 8.45 -28.98 -7.32
CA ARG A 352 9.29 -28.21 -8.24
C ARG A 352 8.49 -27.75 -9.46
N GLN A 353 7.65 -28.61 -10.02
CA GLN A 353 6.78 -28.25 -11.12
C GLN A 353 5.77 -27.16 -10.72
N ALA A 354 5.08 -27.31 -9.59
CA ALA A 354 4.11 -26.33 -9.11
C ALA A 354 4.76 -24.96 -8.88
N PHE A 355 5.96 -24.91 -8.26
CA PHE A 355 6.71 -23.66 -8.10
C PHE A 355 7.14 -23.06 -9.44
N GLN A 356 7.54 -23.90 -10.40
CA GLN A 356 7.88 -23.45 -11.76
C GLN A 356 6.68 -22.84 -12.47
N GLU A 357 5.51 -23.45 -12.38
CA GLU A 357 4.27 -22.94 -12.98
C GLU A 357 3.89 -21.55 -12.45
N VAL A 358 3.93 -21.34 -11.13
CA VAL A 358 3.64 -20.02 -10.54
C VAL A 358 4.77 -19.01 -10.77
N TRP A 359 6.02 -19.46 -10.88
CA TRP A 359 7.14 -18.62 -11.28
C TRP A 359 6.98 -18.07 -12.70
N ASP A 360 6.55 -18.92 -13.64
CA ASP A 360 6.35 -18.57 -15.05
C ASP A 360 5.11 -17.68 -15.26
N GLN A 361 4.05 -17.90 -14.48
CA GLN A 361 2.89 -17.01 -14.45
C GLN A 361 3.23 -15.64 -13.83
N GLY A 362 4.15 -15.62 -12.86
CA GLY A 362 4.54 -14.43 -12.11
C GLY A 362 3.49 -13.97 -11.09
N ASN A 363 3.83 -12.89 -10.39
CA ASN A 363 3.17 -12.33 -9.19
C ASN A 363 3.67 -12.94 -7.87
N GLY A 364 4.12 -12.07 -6.95
CA GLY A 364 4.65 -12.52 -5.65
C GLY A 364 3.60 -13.19 -4.76
N PHE A 365 2.37 -12.69 -4.75
CA PHE A 365 1.27 -13.31 -3.99
C PHE A 365 0.85 -14.63 -4.62
N ARG A 366 0.80 -14.74 -5.95
CA ARG A 366 0.58 -16.03 -6.63
C ARG A 366 1.62 -17.07 -6.22
N PHE A 367 2.90 -16.69 -6.21
CA PHE A 367 3.96 -17.61 -5.79
C PHE A 367 3.78 -18.08 -4.35
N MET A 368 3.40 -17.16 -3.44
CA MET A 368 3.24 -17.47 -2.01
C MET A 368 1.96 -18.25 -1.67
N PHE A 369 0.88 -18.11 -2.44
CA PHE A 369 -0.45 -18.59 -2.03
C PHE A 369 -1.14 -19.53 -3.03
N SER A 370 -0.66 -19.65 -4.27
CA SER A 370 -1.33 -20.44 -5.31
C SER A 370 -0.74 -21.83 -5.54
N ALA A 371 0.57 -22.02 -5.35
CA ALA A 371 1.19 -23.34 -5.47
C ALA A 371 0.80 -24.25 -4.30
N PHE A 372 0.93 -23.72 -3.08
CA PHE A 372 0.62 -24.41 -1.82
C PHE A 372 0.07 -23.42 -0.78
N GLY A 373 -0.73 -23.93 0.15
CA GLY A 373 -1.50 -23.13 1.12
C GLY A 373 -0.81 -22.89 2.45
N ASP A 374 0.34 -23.54 2.69
CA ASP A 374 1.02 -23.64 3.98
C ASP A 374 2.41 -22.97 3.99
N LEU A 375 2.81 -22.27 2.92
CA LEU A 375 4.13 -21.61 2.84
C LEU A 375 4.35 -20.55 3.92
N THR A 376 3.29 -19.97 4.49
CA THR A 376 3.36 -18.94 5.54
C THR A 376 3.17 -19.49 6.95
N THR A 377 2.86 -20.78 7.09
CA THR A 377 2.52 -21.42 8.37
C THR A 377 3.37 -22.65 8.70
N SER A 378 4.03 -23.25 7.71
CA SER A 378 4.97 -24.38 7.87
C SER A 378 6.39 -23.97 7.51
N VAL A 379 7.32 -24.17 8.44
CA VAL A 379 8.76 -23.89 8.23
C VAL A 379 9.35 -24.80 7.15
N GLU A 380 8.92 -26.06 7.11
CA GLU A 380 9.37 -27.03 6.12
C GLU A 380 8.89 -26.63 4.71
N ALA A 381 7.60 -26.27 4.58
CA ALA A 381 7.02 -25.78 3.34
C ALA A 381 7.70 -24.49 2.85
N ASN A 382 7.94 -23.56 3.78
CA ASN A 382 8.68 -22.32 3.49
C ASN A 382 10.10 -22.61 2.98
N GLY A 383 10.76 -23.61 3.56
CA GLY A 383 12.08 -24.08 3.14
C GLY A 383 12.14 -24.49 1.67
N GLU A 384 11.14 -25.24 1.20
CA GLU A 384 11.06 -25.67 -0.21
C GLU A 384 10.92 -24.48 -1.16
N ALA A 385 10.08 -23.50 -0.82
CA ALA A 385 9.95 -22.27 -1.59
C ALA A 385 11.25 -21.44 -1.59
N CYS A 386 11.92 -21.32 -0.43
CA CYS A 386 13.22 -20.65 -0.33
C CYS A 386 14.27 -21.31 -1.22
N ASN A 387 14.35 -22.64 -1.21
CA ASN A 387 15.30 -23.42 -2.01
C ASN A 387 15.04 -23.25 -3.50
N PHE A 388 13.77 -23.26 -3.92
CA PHE A 388 13.40 -23.00 -5.31
C PHE A 388 13.83 -21.60 -5.77
N ILE A 389 13.56 -20.54 -5.01
CA ILE A 389 13.93 -19.19 -5.42
C ILE A 389 15.47 -19.03 -5.42
N ARG A 390 16.18 -19.62 -4.46
CA ARG A 390 17.66 -19.61 -4.45
C ARG A 390 18.25 -20.32 -5.67
N SER A 391 17.68 -21.45 -6.09
CA SER A 391 18.14 -22.13 -7.30
C SER A 391 17.91 -21.27 -8.55
N LYS A 392 16.81 -20.50 -8.61
CA LYS A 392 16.60 -19.51 -9.68
C LYS A 392 17.64 -18.40 -9.68
N ILE A 393 18.11 -17.94 -8.52
CA ILE A 393 19.20 -16.97 -8.46
C ILE A 393 20.49 -17.57 -9.03
N ASP A 394 20.82 -18.81 -8.66
CA ASP A 394 21.99 -19.52 -9.18
C ASP A 394 21.90 -19.80 -10.69
N GLU A 395 20.69 -20.05 -11.23
CA GLU A 395 20.44 -20.19 -12.67
C GLU A 395 20.59 -18.87 -13.43
N ILE A 396 20.18 -17.74 -12.83
CA ILE A 396 20.09 -16.45 -13.51
C ILE A 396 21.39 -15.64 -13.43
N VAL A 397 22.05 -15.60 -12.26
CA VAL A 397 23.18 -14.72 -11.97
C VAL A 397 24.50 -15.45 -12.26
N LYS A 398 25.23 -15.00 -13.28
CA LYS A 398 26.41 -15.68 -13.80
C LYS A 398 27.65 -15.54 -12.92
N ASP A 399 27.79 -14.40 -12.24
CA ASP A 399 28.90 -14.16 -11.31
C ASP A 399 28.57 -14.82 -9.95
N PRO A 400 29.33 -15.84 -9.51
CA PRO A 400 29.05 -16.57 -8.27
C PRO A 400 29.14 -15.69 -7.01
N ARG A 401 29.97 -14.63 -7.02
CA ARG A 401 30.06 -13.69 -5.90
C ARG A 401 28.77 -12.88 -5.80
N LYS A 402 28.26 -12.36 -6.93
CA LYS A 402 26.99 -11.62 -6.97
C LYS A 402 25.81 -12.53 -6.61
N ALA A 403 25.79 -13.76 -7.13
CA ALA A 403 24.77 -14.76 -6.79
C ALA A 403 24.74 -15.05 -5.28
N LYS A 404 25.92 -15.27 -4.66
CA LYS A 404 26.03 -15.46 -3.21
C LYS A 404 25.47 -14.26 -2.43
N ALA A 405 25.83 -13.03 -2.81
CA ALA A 405 25.37 -11.81 -2.14
C ALA A 405 23.86 -11.56 -2.31
N LEU A 406 23.25 -12.03 -3.41
CA LEU A 406 21.82 -11.90 -3.70
C LEU A 406 20.96 -12.97 -3.02
N LYS A 407 21.53 -14.09 -2.58
CA LYS A 407 20.76 -15.19 -1.99
C LYS A 407 20.27 -14.85 -0.59
N PRO A 408 18.95 -14.78 -0.37
CA PRO A 408 18.39 -14.59 0.97
C PRO A 408 18.66 -15.80 1.85
N TYR A 409 18.86 -15.58 3.14
CA TYR A 409 19.16 -16.63 4.13
C TYR A 409 18.02 -16.81 5.14
N ASP A 410 17.20 -15.78 5.35
CA ASP A 410 16.03 -15.81 6.24
C ASP A 410 14.86 -16.60 5.63
N LEU A 411 13.81 -16.80 6.42
CA LEU A 411 12.52 -17.31 5.95
C LEU A 411 11.91 -16.41 4.86
N TYR A 412 11.18 -17.01 3.92
CA TYR A 412 10.33 -16.31 2.97
C TYR A 412 9.04 -15.83 3.67
N ALA A 413 9.19 -14.84 4.56
CA ALA A 413 8.13 -14.36 5.45
C ALA A 413 8.01 -12.82 5.49
N ARG A 414 8.75 -12.11 4.61
CA ARG A 414 8.50 -10.70 4.32
C ARG A 414 7.37 -10.60 3.29
N ARG A 415 6.89 -9.39 3.04
CA ARG A 415 5.94 -9.15 1.95
C ARG A 415 6.51 -9.72 0.64
N PRO A 416 5.75 -10.56 -0.10
CA PRO A 416 6.19 -11.09 -1.39
C PRO A 416 6.65 -9.97 -2.33
N LEU A 417 7.81 -10.16 -2.96
CA LEU A 417 8.33 -9.26 -3.97
C LEU A 417 8.15 -9.88 -5.36
N CYS A 418 7.89 -9.04 -6.35
CA CYS A 418 8.03 -9.43 -7.74
C CYS A 418 8.72 -8.35 -8.57
N ASP A 419 9.31 -8.76 -9.69
CA ASP A 419 10.18 -7.89 -10.50
C ASP A 419 10.10 -8.16 -12.01
N SER A 420 10.66 -7.25 -12.80
CA SER A 420 10.72 -7.34 -14.26
C SER A 420 12.14 -7.59 -14.77
N GLY A 421 12.92 -8.42 -14.07
CA GLY A 421 14.28 -8.80 -14.45
C GLY A 421 15.37 -8.39 -13.45
N TYR A 422 15.03 -8.24 -12.17
CA TYR A 422 15.92 -7.78 -11.11
C TYR A 422 17.22 -8.57 -11.04
N TYR A 423 17.17 -9.90 -10.90
CA TYR A 423 18.42 -10.67 -10.82
C TYR A 423 19.25 -10.58 -12.10
N ARG A 424 18.61 -10.43 -13.27
CA ARG A 424 19.31 -10.33 -14.56
C ARG A 424 20.15 -9.06 -14.67
N ILE A 425 19.80 -7.97 -13.98
CA ILE A 425 20.58 -6.73 -14.07
C ILE A 425 22.00 -6.89 -13.52
N PHE A 426 22.24 -7.83 -12.61
CA PHE A 426 23.57 -8.08 -12.02
C PHE A 426 24.54 -8.78 -12.98
N ASN A 427 24.05 -9.27 -14.12
CA ASN A 427 24.88 -9.77 -15.21
C ASN A 427 25.41 -8.66 -16.13
N ARG A 428 25.01 -7.41 -15.91
CA ARG A 428 25.53 -6.26 -16.66
C ARG A 428 26.89 -5.87 -16.09
N ASP A 429 27.79 -5.46 -16.97
CA ASP A 429 29.15 -5.02 -16.59
C ASP A 429 29.13 -3.75 -15.72
N ASN A 430 28.10 -2.91 -15.86
CA ASN A 430 27.94 -1.65 -15.12
C ASN A 430 27.16 -1.79 -13.81
N VAL A 431 26.85 -3.01 -13.35
CA VAL A 431 26.10 -3.23 -12.12
C VAL A 431 26.91 -4.08 -11.15
N ASP A 432 27.09 -3.58 -9.93
CA ASP A 432 27.75 -4.29 -8.85
C ASP A 432 26.89 -4.36 -7.57
N ILE A 433 27.28 -5.23 -6.64
CA ILE A 433 26.64 -5.46 -5.36
C ILE A 433 27.67 -5.51 -4.23
N VAL A 434 27.31 -4.87 -3.12
CA VAL A 434 28.02 -4.87 -1.84
C VAL A 434 27.13 -5.52 -0.79
N ASP A 435 27.58 -6.63 -0.20
CA ASP A 435 26.94 -7.24 0.98
C ASP A 435 27.38 -6.48 2.23
N LEU A 436 26.49 -5.66 2.77
CA LEU A 436 26.77 -4.82 3.94
C LEU A 436 26.96 -5.61 5.24
N ARG A 437 26.71 -6.91 5.25
CA ARG A 437 27.03 -7.78 6.39
C ARG A 437 28.49 -8.22 6.38
N GLU A 438 29.05 -8.43 5.20
CA GLU A 438 30.47 -8.76 5.03
C GLU A 438 31.33 -7.48 5.04
N THR A 439 30.86 -6.42 4.39
CA THR A 439 31.55 -5.12 4.30
C THR A 439 30.63 -3.97 4.72
N PRO A 440 30.49 -3.70 6.04
CA PRO A 440 29.62 -2.63 6.53
C PRO A 440 30.13 -1.24 6.12
N MET A 441 29.21 -0.27 6.04
CA MET A 441 29.58 1.14 5.82
C MET A 441 30.30 1.69 7.05
N VAL A 442 31.46 2.31 6.85
CA VAL A 442 32.28 2.93 7.89
C VAL A 442 32.56 4.40 7.55
N VAL A 443 32.89 5.22 8.55
CA VAL A 443 33.42 6.58 8.31
C VAL A 443 34.84 6.44 7.79
N GLY A 444 35.12 7.04 6.64
CA GLY A 444 36.45 7.11 6.03
C GLY A 444 37.32 8.21 6.61
#